data_AF-A2DTX5-F1
#
_entry.id   AF-A2DTX5-F1
#
_cell.length_a   1.000
_cell.length_b   1.000
_cell.length_c   1.000
_cell.angle_alpha   90.00
_cell.angle_beta   90.00
_cell.angle_gamma   90.00
#
_symmetry.space_group_name_H-M   'P 1'
#
loop_
_entity.id
_entity.type
_entity.pdbx_description
1 polymer ?
#
loop_
_entity_poly.entity_id
_entity_poly.type
_entity_poly.pdbx_seq_one_letter_code
_entity_poly.pdbx_strand_id
1 'polypeptide(L)'
;MSFLDNLTINLLNRSADMCIYAVRNTFPKENLQYAFTDNALYKPNHFVYKDGEILFVVTRSTSTPIDWQTDYDNEEVDATFGSRTMKAHRGFYYSGLTIYNHAKPYILKHNGPVIFTGTSLGGSMAGVLGHMALSDPDMKDRNINAIGFASAPSMEYVPEEYRKHIILLANHNDIVTRMNIPNMYDTYRDAIETGTFKEALLKDLNDHKVNKTVGVHIYNMTVDNIDRITETIYNYHKDKNIFKIRYLWGTVLHITDEIGHLKDMVINAVSIHIMCTEALRASLPIICEFDTLRNR
;
A
#
# COMPACT_ATOMS: atom_id res chain seq x y z
N MET A 1 10.02 -19.71 12.65
CA MET A 1 10.90 -18.56 12.37
C MET A 1 10.06 -17.48 11.71
N SER A 2 10.22 -16.22 12.10
CA SER A 2 9.47 -15.11 11.49
C SER A 2 10.08 -14.75 10.12
N PHE A 3 9.32 -14.08 9.25
CA PHE A 3 9.90 -13.54 8.02
C PHE A 3 10.93 -12.45 8.32
N LEU A 4 10.68 -11.67 9.39
CA LEU A 4 11.56 -10.62 9.85
C LEU A 4 12.97 -11.14 10.18
N ASP A 5 13.09 -12.35 10.75
CA ASP A 5 14.38 -12.98 11.06
C ASP A 5 15.22 -13.25 9.79
N ASN A 6 14.55 -13.37 8.64
CA ASN A 6 15.17 -13.66 7.34
C ASN A 6 15.20 -12.42 6.42
N LEU A 7 14.72 -11.28 6.89
CA LEU A 7 14.73 -10.05 6.12
C LEU A 7 16.15 -9.48 6.06
N THR A 8 16.69 -9.38 4.85
CA THR A 8 18.00 -8.79 4.59
C THR A 8 17.88 -7.55 3.73
N ILE A 9 18.85 -6.65 3.81
CA ILE A 9 18.94 -5.49 2.90
C ILE A 9 18.98 -5.93 1.44
N ASN A 10 19.64 -7.05 1.14
CA ASN A 10 19.65 -7.61 -0.21
C ASN A 10 18.23 -7.97 -0.68
N LEU A 11 17.44 -8.65 0.15
CA LEU A 11 16.06 -9.00 -0.18
C LEU A 11 15.16 -7.77 -0.37
N LEU A 12 15.35 -6.74 0.46
CA LEU A 12 14.64 -5.47 0.32
C LEU A 12 14.99 -4.78 -1.00
N ASN A 13 16.28 -4.67 -1.32
CA ASN A 13 16.74 -4.08 -2.58
C ASN A 13 16.21 -4.85 -3.79
N ARG A 14 16.24 -6.19 -3.78
CA ARG A 14 15.65 -7.02 -4.83
C ARG A 14 14.15 -6.75 -4.98
N SER A 15 13.42 -6.66 -3.88
CA SER A 15 11.97 -6.38 -3.89
C SER A 15 11.67 -4.98 -4.45
N ALA A 16 12.50 -3.98 -4.14
CA ALA A 16 12.39 -2.63 -4.69
C ALA A 16 12.74 -2.59 -6.19
N ASP A 17 13.78 -3.31 -6.62
CA ASP A 17 14.14 -3.42 -8.04
C ASP A 17 13.00 -4.07 -8.85
N MET A 18 12.31 -5.07 -8.29
CA MET A 18 11.09 -5.63 -8.91
C MET A 18 9.99 -4.57 -9.09
N CYS A 19 9.77 -3.69 -8.11
CA CYS A 19 8.81 -2.59 -8.24
C CYS A 19 9.21 -1.64 -9.38
N ILE A 20 10.50 -1.33 -9.53
CA ILE A 20 11.01 -0.49 -10.63
C ILE A 20 10.76 -1.15 -11.99
N TYR A 21 11.03 -2.46 -12.11
CA TYR A 21 10.74 -3.21 -13.34
C TYR A 21 9.26 -3.22 -13.69
N ALA A 22 8.37 -3.34 -12.69
CA ALA A 22 6.92 -3.27 -12.92
C ALA A 22 6.48 -1.88 -13.41
N VAL A 23 7.01 -0.81 -12.81
CA VAL A 23 6.68 0.57 -13.23
C VAL A 23 7.14 0.85 -14.65
N ARG A 24 8.35 0.42 -15.00
CA ARG A 24 8.94 0.65 -16.33
C ARG A 24 8.50 -0.37 -17.36
N ASN A 25 7.83 -1.45 -16.95
CA ASN A 25 7.51 -2.61 -17.77
C ASN A 25 8.76 -3.21 -18.46
N THR A 26 9.84 -3.37 -17.68
CA THR A 26 11.17 -3.79 -18.18
C THR A 26 11.65 -5.11 -17.57
N PHE A 27 10.74 -6.01 -17.19
CA PHE A 27 11.14 -7.32 -16.69
C PHE A 27 11.94 -8.10 -17.75
N PRO A 28 13.08 -8.71 -17.38
CA PRO A 28 13.79 -9.64 -18.25
C PRO A 28 12.90 -10.81 -18.68
N LYS A 29 12.90 -11.17 -19.96
CA LYS A 29 11.94 -12.14 -20.52
C LYS A 29 12.20 -13.58 -20.07
N GLU A 30 13.45 -13.92 -19.81
CA GLU A 30 13.90 -15.27 -19.46
C GLU A 30 13.26 -15.82 -18.18
N ASN A 31 12.86 -14.92 -17.28
CA ASN A 31 12.38 -15.24 -15.94
C ASN A 31 10.93 -14.80 -15.68
N LEU A 32 10.34 -14.06 -16.62
CA LEU A 32 8.97 -13.60 -16.55
C LEU A 32 7.99 -14.74 -16.84
N GLN A 33 7.27 -15.18 -15.82
CA GLN A 33 6.31 -16.29 -15.90
C GLN A 33 4.93 -15.82 -16.39
N TYR A 34 4.57 -14.59 -16.04
CA TYR A 34 3.29 -13.98 -16.38
C TYR A 34 3.39 -12.46 -16.37
N ALA A 35 2.67 -11.81 -17.28
CA ALA A 35 2.48 -10.37 -17.29
C ALA A 35 1.04 -10.03 -17.67
N PHE A 36 0.43 -9.17 -16.87
CA PHE A 36 -0.85 -8.55 -17.17
C PHE A 36 -0.64 -7.05 -17.33
N THR A 37 -0.88 -6.54 -18.53
CA THR A 37 -0.68 -5.13 -18.90
C THR A 37 -1.96 -4.41 -19.33
N ASP A 38 -3.09 -5.13 -19.35
CA ASP A 38 -4.40 -4.61 -19.76
C ASP A 38 -5.06 -3.89 -18.58
N ASN A 39 -4.49 -2.74 -18.22
CA ASN A 39 -4.90 -1.97 -17.06
C ASN A 39 -6.38 -1.53 -17.15
N ALA A 40 -7.15 -1.87 -16.12
CA ALA A 40 -8.54 -1.46 -15.96
C ALA A 40 -8.90 -1.26 -14.48
N LEU A 41 -10.11 -0.80 -14.20
CA LEU A 41 -10.60 -0.64 -12.83
C LEU A 41 -10.51 -1.97 -12.08
N TYR A 42 -9.83 -1.96 -10.93
CA TYR A 42 -9.50 -3.15 -10.13
C TYR A 42 -8.65 -4.22 -10.83
N LYS A 43 -7.99 -3.85 -11.93
CA LYS A 43 -7.08 -4.72 -12.69
C LYS A 43 -5.78 -3.97 -12.95
N PRO A 44 -4.98 -3.69 -11.88
CA PRO A 44 -3.69 -3.04 -12.05
C PRO A 44 -2.73 -3.95 -12.83
N ASN A 45 -1.73 -3.35 -13.46
CA ASN A 45 -0.66 -4.12 -14.07
C ASN A 45 0.08 -4.93 -13.00
N HIS A 46 0.33 -6.20 -13.29
CA HIS A 46 1.00 -7.09 -12.37
C HIS A 46 1.75 -8.20 -13.11
N PHE A 47 2.72 -8.77 -12.42
CA PHE A 47 3.70 -9.67 -13.00
C PHE A 47 3.99 -10.82 -12.06
N VAL A 48 4.28 -11.99 -12.62
CA VAL A 48 4.87 -13.11 -11.88
C VAL A 48 6.26 -13.34 -12.44
N TYR A 49 7.28 -13.18 -11.61
CA TYR A 49 8.69 -13.19 -12.01
C TYR A 49 9.49 -14.12 -11.11
N LYS A 50 10.31 -14.99 -11.70
CA LYS A 50 11.16 -15.93 -10.94
C LYS A 50 12.58 -15.39 -10.87
N ASP A 51 13.07 -15.09 -9.67
CA ASP A 51 14.43 -14.60 -9.44
C ASP A 51 15.21 -15.58 -8.55
N GLY A 52 15.95 -16.48 -9.19
CA GLY A 52 16.57 -17.63 -8.54
C GLY A 52 15.51 -18.57 -7.95
N GLU A 53 15.62 -18.81 -6.64
CA GLU A 53 14.67 -19.66 -5.89
C GLU A 53 13.42 -18.91 -5.42
N ILE A 54 13.31 -17.60 -5.63
CA ILE A 54 12.17 -16.80 -5.17
C ILE A 54 11.21 -16.53 -6.33
N LEU A 55 9.91 -16.73 -6.10
CA LEU A 55 8.86 -16.26 -6.98
C LEU A 55 8.30 -14.94 -6.49
N PHE A 56 8.47 -13.88 -7.27
CA PHE A 56 7.87 -12.59 -7.01
C PHE A 56 6.52 -12.46 -7.72
N VAL A 57 5.52 -11.99 -6.98
CA VAL A 57 4.25 -11.49 -7.54
C VAL A 57 4.25 -10.00 -7.32
N VAL A 58 4.44 -9.26 -8.41
CA VAL A 58 4.75 -7.83 -8.38
C VAL A 58 3.55 -7.05 -8.89
N THR A 59 3.01 -6.16 -8.07
CA THR A 59 1.98 -5.21 -8.49
C THR A 59 2.60 -3.86 -8.77
N ARG A 60 2.30 -3.29 -9.94
CA ARG A 60 2.79 -1.99 -10.33
C ARG A 60 2.14 -0.87 -9.50
N SER A 61 2.89 0.20 -9.24
CA SER A 61 2.35 1.45 -8.70
C SER A 61 1.32 2.09 -9.64
N THR A 62 0.51 2.99 -9.10
CA THR A 62 -0.40 3.88 -9.83
C THR A 62 0.36 4.62 -10.93
N SER A 63 -0.12 4.53 -12.16
CA SER A 63 0.46 5.30 -13.28
C SER A 63 -0.57 5.83 -14.27
N THR A 64 -1.83 5.41 -14.18
CA THR A 64 -2.88 5.79 -15.12
C THR A 64 -4.05 6.42 -14.37
N PRO A 65 -4.93 7.16 -15.06
CA PRO A 65 -6.17 7.65 -14.45
C PRO A 65 -7.06 6.52 -13.89
N ILE A 66 -7.02 5.33 -14.47
CA ILE A 66 -7.84 4.20 -14.02
C ILE A 66 -7.28 3.53 -12.76
N ASP A 67 -5.96 3.55 -12.57
CA ASP A 67 -5.36 3.17 -11.29
C ASP A 67 -5.81 4.13 -10.19
N TRP A 68 -5.81 5.44 -10.47
CA TRP A 68 -6.29 6.43 -9.51
C TRP A 68 -7.76 6.21 -9.13
N GLN A 69 -8.62 5.81 -10.07
CA GLN A 69 -10.01 5.45 -9.73
C GLN A 69 -10.06 4.27 -8.75
N THR A 70 -9.14 3.32 -8.87
CA THR A 70 -8.99 2.21 -7.90
C THR A 70 -8.51 2.72 -6.54
N ASP A 71 -7.55 3.65 -6.50
CA ASP A 71 -7.03 4.25 -5.26
C ASP A 71 -8.09 5.06 -4.51
N TYR A 72 -8.91 5.83 -5.23
CA TYR A 72 -9.96 6.67 -4.63
C TYR A 72 -11.23 5.90 -4.29
N ASP A 73 -11.33 4.63 -4.67
CA ASP A 73 -12.47 3.79 -4.31
C ASP A 73 -12.38 3.29 -2.86
N ASN A 74 -12.51 4.25 -1.96
CA ASN A 74 -12.29 4.18 -0.52
C ASN A 74 -13.49 3.64 0.27
N GLU A 75 -14.49 3.07 -0.40
CA GLU A 75 -15.54 2.32 0.30
C GLU A 75 -14.94 1.09 1.00
N GLU A 76 -15.53 0.71 2.12
CA GLU A 76 -15.17 -0.51 2.84
C GLU A 76 -16.16 -1.63 2.52
N VAL A 77 -15.63 -2.77 2.04
CA VAL A 77 -16.43 -3.96 1.74
C VAL A 77 -16.15 -5.08 2.73
N ASP A 78 -17.12 -5.96 2.91
CA ASP A 78 -16.90 -7.23 3.59
C ASP A 78 -16.06 -8.14 2.69
N ALA A 79 -14.80 -8.29 3.07
CA ALA A 79 -13.81 -9.10 2.38
C ALA A 79 -13.62 -10.43 3.10
N THR A 80 -13.61 -11.52 2.34
CA THR A 80 -13.39 -12.87 2.88
C THR A 80 -11.94 -13.32 2.63
N PHE A 81 -11.26 -13.71 3.70
CA PHE A 81 -9.89 -14.25 3.73
C PHE A 81 -9.94 -15.61 4.44
N GLY A 82 -9.92 -16.70 3.66
CA GLY A 82 -10.15 -18.04 4.18
C GLY A 82 -11.52 -18.16 4.86
N SER A 83 -11.54 -18.49 6.15
CA SER A 83 -12.77 -18.59 6.96
C SER A 83 -13.18 -17.30 7.67
N ARG A 84 -12.46 -16.19 7.47
CA ARG A 84 -12.70 -14.92 8.17
C ARG A 84 -13.24 -13.86 7.23
N THR A 85 -14.15 -13.04 7.75
CA THR A 85 -14.67 -11.85 7.07
C THR A 85 -14.28 -10.61 7.87
N MET A 86 -13.86 -9.55 7.17
CA MET A 86 -13.46 -8.28 7.76
C MET A 86 -13.62 -7.14 6.75
N LYS A 87 -13.51 -5.89 7.20
CA LYS A 87 -13.53 -4.75 6.27
C LYS A 87 -12.22 -4.63 5.49
N ALA A 88 -12.32 -4.37 4.20
CA ALA A 88 -11.18 -4.04 3.33
C ALA A 88 -11.54 -2.91 2.36
N HIS A 89 -10.54 -2.16 1.94
CA HIS A 89 -10.69 -1.07 0.97
C HIS A 89 -11.12 -1.68 -0.37
N ARG A 90 -12.26 -1.25 -0.90
CA ARG A 90 -12.95 -1.89 -2.05
C ARG A 90 -12.03 -2.06 -3.25
N GLY A 91 -11.40 -0.97 -3.68
CA GLY A 91 -10.49 -1.01 -4.83
C GLY A 91 -9.31 -1.95 -4.64
N PHE A 92 -8.80 -2.05 -3.41
CA PHE A 92 -7.64 -2.86 -3.07
C PHE A 92 -7.99 -4.34 -2.96
N TYR A 93 -9.13 -4.66 -2.36
CA TYR A 93 -9.60 -6.04 -2.25
C TYR A 93 -9.89 -6.66 -3.62
N TYR A 94 -10.65 -5.98 -4.48
CA TYR A 94 -10.97 -6.52 -5.82
C TYR A 94 -9.75 -6.59 -6.74
N SER A 95 -8.81 -5.65 -6.62
CA SER A 95 -7.50 -5.76 -7.29
C SER A 95 -6.73 -6.98 -6.80
N GLY A 96 -6.66 -7.19 -5.48
CA GLY A 96 -6.03 -8.35 -4.88
C GLY A 96 -6.62 -9.67 -5.39
N LEU A 97 -7.95 -9.79 -5.47
CA LEU A 97 -8.62 -10.98 -6.00
C LEU A 97 -8.22 -11.27 -7.45
N THR A 98 -8.20 -10.25 -8.31
CA THR A 98 -7.79 -10.39 -9.71
C THR A 98 -6.35 -10.90 -9.80
N ILE A 99 -5.42 -10.23 -9.11
CA ILE A 99 -4.00 -10.56 -9.13
C ILE A 99 -3.77 -11.97 -8.57
N TYR A 100 -4.41 -12.30 -7.45
CA TYR A 100 -4.26 -13.59 -6.79
C TYR A 100 -4.73 -14.74 -7.69
N ASN A 101 -5.86 -14.57 -8.36
CA ASN A 101 -6.37 -15.57 -9.30
C ASN A 101 -5.43 -15.81 -10.48
N HIS A 102 -4.80 -14.76 -11.02
CA HIS A 102 -3.79 -14.90 -12.07
C HIS A 102 -2.50 -15.53 -11.57
N ALA A 103 -2.05 -15.19 -10.36
CA ALA A 103 -0.78 -15.65 -9.80
C ALA A 103 -0.85 -17.09 -9.23
N LYS A 104 -2.00 -17.51 -8.69
CA LYS A 104 -2.19 -18.78 -7.97
C LYS A 104 -1.66 -20.01 -8.74
N PRO A 105 -1.90 -20.19 -10.05
CA PRO A 105 -1.36 -21.34 -10.80
C PRO A 105 0.17 -21.39 -10.83
N TYR A 106 0.85 -20.25 -10.84
CA TYR A 106 2.31 -20.15 -10.82
C TYR A 106 2.86 -20.38 -9.42
N ILE A 107 2.18 -19.82 -8.42
CA ILE A 107 2.49 -20.04 -7.02
C ILE A 107 2.46 -21.54 -6.72
N LEU A 108 1.37 -22.25 -7.04
CA LEU A 108 1.23 -23.68 -6.74
C LEU A 108 2.32 -24.58 -7.37
N LYS A 109 2.86 -24.20 -8.54
CA LYS A 109 3.92 -24.94 -9.23
C LYS A 109 5.33 -24.65 -8.72
N HIS A 110 5.52 -23.55 -7.99
CA HIS A 110 6.80 -23.17 -7.43
C HIS A 110 7.07 -23.95 -6.14
N ASN A 111 8.33 -24.21 -5.76
CA ASN A 111 8.65 -24.90 -4.49
C ASN A 111 9.40 -24.01 -3.49
N GLY A 112 9.87 -22.84 -3.93
CA GLY A 112 10.61 -21.91 -3.10
C GLY A 112 9.73 -20.83 -2.43
N PRO A 113 10.37 -19.81 -1.85
CA PRO A 113 9.68 -18.68 -1.25
C PRO A 113 8.89 -17.86 -2.28
N VAL A 114 7.71 -17.39 -1.88
CA VAL A 114 6.88 -16.49 -2.67
C VAL A 114 6.81 -15.15 -1.97
N ILE A 115 7.08 -14.08 -2.72
CA ILE A 115 7.03 -12.71 -2.20
C ILE A 115 6.05 -11.89 -3.04
N PHE A 116 4.99 -11.42 -2.38
CA PHE A 116 4.15 -10.36 -2.92
C PHE A 116 4.84 -9.01 -2.70
N THR A 117 5.03 -8.21 -3.74
CA THR A 117 5.69 -6.91 -3.60
C THR A 117 5.09 -5.83 -4.50
N GLY A 118 5.25 -4.57 -4.10
CA GLY A 118 4.81 -3.41 -4.86
C GLY A 118 5.03 -2.11 -4.10
N THR A 119 4.86 -0.99 -4.79
CA THR A 119 4.97 0.36 -4.23
C THR A 119 3.65 1.12 -4.42
N SER A 120 3.29 2.00 -3.47
CA SER A 120 2.04 2.79 -3.52
C SER A 120 0.82 1.86 -3.59
N LEU A 121 -0.05 1.99 -4.60
CA LEU A 121 -1.11 1.02 -4.92
C LEU A 121 -0.61 -0.43 -4.84
N GLY A 122 0.54 -0.74 -5.44
CA GLY A 122 1.10 -2.08 -5.39
C GLY A 122 1.56 -2.52 -4.00
N GLY A 123 1.97 -1.57 -3.15
CA GLY A 123 2.34 -1.83 -1.76
C GLY A 123 1.12 -2.17 -0.92
N SER A 124 0.04 -1.40 -1.07
CA SER A 124 -1.27 -1.70 -0.48
C SER A 124 -1.76 -3.10 -0.89
N MET A 125 -1.58 -3.46 -2.17
CA MET A 125 -1.92 -4.79 -2.69
C MET A 125 -1.05 -5.89 -2.08
N ALA A 126 0.25 -5.66 -1.85
CA ALA A 126 1.13 -6.68 -1.31
C ALA A 126 0.61 -7.21 0.04
N GLY A 127 0.15 -6.32 0.93
CA GLY A 127 -0.46 -6.71 2.21
C GLY A 127 -1.75 -7.53 2.03
N VAL A 128 -2.64 -7.10 1.14
CA VAL A 128 -3.89 -7.81 0.83
C VAL A 128 -3.60 -9.21 0.25
N LEU A 129 -2.70 -9.29 -0.72
CA LEU A 129 -2.29 -10.54 -1.38
C LEU A 129 -1.62 -11.50 -0.41
N GLY A 130 -0.74 -10.99 0.47
CA GLY A 130 -0.13 -11.77 1.53
C GLY A 130 -1.19 -12.41 2.43
N HIS A 131 -2.20 -11.65 2.85
CA HIS A 131 -3.30 -12.18 3.66
C HIS A 131 -4.17 -13.19 2.90
N MET A 132 -4.54 -12.90 1.64
CA MET A 132 -5.27 -13.86 0.79
C MET A 132 -4.52 -15.19 0.71
N ALA A 133 -3.23 -15.14 0.40
CA ALA A 133 -2.41 -16.33 0.25
C ALA A 133 -2.18 -17.08 1.56
N LEU A 134 -1.95 -16.39 2.68
CA LEU A 134 -1.76 -17.02 3.99
C LEU A 134 -3.04 -17.65 4.57
N SER A 135 -4.21 -17.20 4.10
CA SER A 135 -5.52 -17.72 4.52
C SER A 135 -6.10 -18.76 3.55
N ASP A 136 -5.46 -18.98 2.40
CA ASP A 136 -5.88 -19.98 1.41
C ASP A 136 -5.45 -21.40 1.85
N PRO A 137 -6.40 -22.35 1.99
CA PRO A 137 -6.08 -23.74 2.33
C PRO A 137 -5.12 -24.43 1.36
N ASP A 138 -5.14 -24.06 0.08
CA ASP A 138 -4.24 -24.63 -0.95
C ASP A 138 -2.79 -24.15 -0.78
N MET A 139 -2.59 -23.07 -0.01
CA MET A 139 -1.29 -22.47 0.28
C MET A 139 -0.78 -22.87 1.66
N LYS A 140 -1.43 -23.83 2.32
CA LYS A 140 -0.97 -24.37 3.59
C LYS A 140 0.48 -24.87 3.46
N ASP A 141 1.29 -24.54 4.47
CA ASP A 141 2.71 -24.92 4.58
C ASP A 141 3.64 -24.27 3.53
N ARG A 142 3.14 -23.34 2.71
CA ARG A 142 3.94 -22.60 1.73
C ARG A 142 4.68 -21.44 2.39
N ASN A 143 5.91 -21.16 1.94
CA ASN A 143 6.68 -20.01 2.40
C ASN A 143 6.20 -18.73 1.69
N ILE A 144 5.13 -18.15 2.21
CA ILE A 144 4.48 -16.95 1.67
C ILE A 144 4.86 -15.73 2.50
N ASN A 145 5.31 -14.67 1.84
CA ASN A 145 5.58 -13.39 2.48
C ASN A 145 5.15 -12.21 1.60
N ALA A 146 5.03 -11.03 2.20
CA ALA A 146 4.71 -9.80 1.49
C ALA A 146 5.61 -8.65 1.95
N ILE A 147 6.05 -7.84 0.99
CA ILE A 147 6.80 -6.60 1.22
C ILE A 147 6.10 -5.47 0.47
N GLY A 148 5.45 -4.57 1.19
CA GLY A 148 4.82 -3.38 0.61
C GLY A 148 5.65 -2.13 0.86
N PHE A 149 5.84 -1.28 -0.14
CA PHE A 149 6.49 0.02 0.01
C PHE A 149 5.45 1.14 -0.14
N ALA A 150 5.53 2.19 0.70
CA ALA A 150 4.63 3.35 0.59
C ALA A 150 3.15 2.95 0.56
N SER A 151 2.77 1.94 1.35
CA SER A 151 1.44 1.33 1.29
C SER A 151 0.42 2.22 1.98
N ALA A 152 -0.79 2.33 1.44
CA ALA A 152 -1.94 2.88 2.14
C ALA A 152 -2.62 1.81 3.01
N PRO A 153 -3.30 2.19 4.11
CA PRO A 153 -4.11 1.27 4.90
C PRO A 153 -5.19 0.59 4.05
N SER A 154 -5.21 -0.74 4.04
CA SER A 154 -6.00 -1.52 3.09
C SER A 154 -7.01 -2.49 3.72
N MET A 155 -6.85 -2.81 4.99
CA MET A 155 -7.67 -3.81 5.71
C MET A 155 -7.92 -3.36 7.15
N GLU A 156 -9.01 -3.85 7.74
CA GLU A 156 -9.39 -3.57 9.13
C GLU A 156 -8.39 -4.16 10.12
N TYR A 157 -7.95 -5.40 9.89
CA TYR A 157 -6.91 -6.06 10.67
C TYR A 157 -6.25 -7.19 9.89
N VAL A 158 -5.09 -7.65 10.39
CA VAL A 158 -4.47 -8.91 9.96
C VAL A 158 -4.32 -9.81 11.20
N PRO A 159 -4.68 -11.10 11.13
CA PRO A 159 -4.43 -12.09 12.20
C PRO A 159 -2.97 -12.10 12.66
N GLU A 160 -2.75 -12.22 13.97
CA GLU A 160 -1.40 -12.14 14.56
C GLU A 160 -0.43 -13.16 13.94
N GLU A 161 -0.91 -14.37 13.68
CA GLU A 161 -0.15 -15.44 13.03
C GLU A 161 0.36 -15.09 11.63
N TYR A 162 -0.34 -14.18 10.92
CA TYR A 162 0.02 -13.73 9.57
C TYR A 162 0.84 -12.43 9.59
N ARG A 163 0.74 -11.61 10.64
CA ARG A 163 1.45 -10.31 10.72
C ARG A 163 2.97 -10.44 10.53
N LYS A 164 3.54 -11.55 11.01
CA LYS A 164 4.99 -11.84 10.91
C LYS A 164 5.46 -12.18 9.49
N HIS A 165 4.55 -12.28 8.52
CA HIS A 165 4.83 -12.58 7.11
C HIS A 165 4.59 -11.38 6.19
N ILE A 166 4.03 -10.29 6.72
CA ILE A 166 3.69 -9.08 5.96
C ILE A 166 4.53 -7.94 6.52
N ILE A 167 5.37 -7.35 5.68
CA ILE A 167 6.23 -6.23 6.04
C ILE A 167 5.83 -5.03 5.20
N LEU A 168 5.45 -3.94 5.84
CA LEU A 168 5.08 -2.70 5.16
C LEU A 168 6.08 -1.61 5.54
N LEU A 169 6.74 -1.04 4.54
CA LEU A 169 7.72 0.01 4.71
C LEU A 169 7.06 1.37 4.49
N ALA A 170 7.07 2.18 5.54
CA ALA A 170 6.59 3.55 5.54
C ALA A 170 7.79 4.51 5.57
N ASN A 171 7.90 5.39 4.59
CA ASN A 171 8.88 6.47 4.64
C ASN A 171 8.34 7.61 5.52
N HIS A 172 9.22 8.26 6.28
CA HIS A 172 8.87 9.16 7.39
C HIS A 172 7.66 10.06 7.16
N ASN A 173 7.73 10.77 6.05
CA ASN A 173 6.81 11.83 5.71
C ASN A 173 5.79 11.41 4.62
N ASP A 174 5.71 10.12 4.30
CA ASP A 174 4.84 9.64 3.23
C ASP A 174 3.36 9.72 3.63
N ILE A 175 2.62 10.64 2.99
CA ILE A 175 1.19 10.82 3.22
C ILE A 175 0.38 9.59 2.81
N VAL A 176 0.83 8.79 1.82
CA VAL A 176 0.07 7.64 1.29
C VAL A 176 -0.23 6.65 2.41
N THR A 177 0.71 6.48 3.34
CA THR A 177 0.58 5.61 4.53
C THR A 177 -0.53 6.04 5.50
N ARG A 178 -1.10 7.22 5.28
CA ARG A 178 -2.14 7.83 6.09
C ARG A 178 -3.40 8.15 5.26
N MET A 179 -3.41 7.88 3.95
CA MET A 179 -4.55 8.19 3.08
C MET A 179 -5.72 7.21 3.32
N ASN A 180 -6.52 7.48 4.33
CA ASN A 180 -7.85 6.92 4.55
C ASN A 180 -8.76 7.93 5.25
N ILE A 181 -10.08 7.68 5.23
CA ILE A 181 -11.07 8.60 5.78
C ILE A 181 -10.87 8.88 7.29
N PRO A 182 -10.65 7.88 8.17
CA PRO A 182 -10.36 8.15 9.57
C PRO A 182 -9.15 9.07 9.82
N ASN A 183 -8.05 8.85 9.10
CA ASN A 183 -6.83 9.64 9.29
C ASN A 183 -6.94 11.05 8.68
N MET A 184 -7.64 11.19 7.55
CA MET A 184 -7.99 12.50 6.99
C MET A 184 -8.90 13.28 7.94
N TYR A 185 -9.87 12.61 8.57
CA TYR A 185 -10.72 13.24 9.58
C TYR A 185 -9.89 13.78 10.76
N ASP A 186 -8.97 12.96 11.29
CA ASP A 186 -8.12 13.39 12.41
C ASP A 186 -7.21 14.56 12.03
N THR A 187 -6.70 14.56 10.81
CA THR A 187 -5.89 15.65 10.25
C THR A 187 -6.64 16.96 10.18
N TYR A 188 -7.85 16.93 9.63
CA TYR A 188 -8.62 18.13 9.29
C TYR A 188 -9.74 18.41 10.30
N ARG A 189 -9.63 17.89 11.52
CA ARG A 189 -10.69 17.92 12.54
C ARG A 189 -11.28 19.32 12.73
N ASP A 190 -10.43 20.32 12.96
CA ASP A 190 -10.86 21.70 13.18
C ASP A 190 -11.57 22.28 11.94
N ALA A 191 -11.08 21.96 10.74
CA ALA A 191 -11.70 22.40 9.49
C ALA A 191 -13.06 21.72 9.25
N ILE A 192 -13.20 20.45 9.63
CA ILE A 192 -14.47 19.71 9.55
C ILE A 192 -15.48 20.26 10.56
N GLU A 193 -15.08 20.51 11.80
CA GLU A 193 -15.95 21.05 12.85
C GLU A 193 -16.48 22.46 12.52
N THR A 194 -15.71 23.24 11.76
CA THR A 194 -16.05 24.60 11.33
C THR A 194 -16.71 24.68 9.96
N GLY A 195 -16.90 23.56 9.25
CA GLY A 195 -17.52 23.57 7.92
C GLY A 195 -16.56 23.93 6.77
N THR A 196 -15.26 24.05 7.02
CA THR A 196 -14.22 24.57 6.10
C THR A 196 -13.24 23.52 5.55
N PHE A 197 -13.61 22.23 5.67
CA PHE A 197 -12.77 21.10 5.25
C PHE A 197 -12.29 21.20 3.79
N LYS A 198 -13.20 21.54 2.88
CA LYS A 198 -12.92 21.59 1.44
C LYS A 198 -11.85 22.64 1.13
N GLU A 199 -11.96 23.81 1.74
CA GLU A 199 -11.01 24.92 1.59
C GLU A 199 -9.64 24.54 2.17
N ALA A 200 -9.61 23.92 3.36
CA ALA A 200 -8.38 23.47 3.99
C ALA A 200 -7.64 22.42 3.14
N LEU A 201 -8.37 21.40 2.65
CA LEU A 201 -7.79 20.37 1.80
C LEU A 201 -7.29 20.95 0.46
N LEU A 202 -8.05 21.83 -0.20
CA LEU A 202 -7.62 22.47 -1.44
C LEU A 202 -6.40 23.37 -1.24
N LYS A 203 -6.33 24.10 -0.12
CA LYS A 203 -5.16 24.91 0.23
C LYS A 203 -3.93 24.02 0.36
N ASP A 204 -4.01 22.95 1.14
CA ASP A 204 -2.89 22.02 1.28
C ASP A 204 -2.51 21.42 -0.06
N LEU A 205 -3.46 20.93 -0.86
CA LEU A 205 -3.16 20.39 -2.19
C LEU A 205 -2.50 21.42 -3.11
N ASN A 206 -2.93 22.69 -3.09
CA ASN A 206 -2.33 23.76 -3.89
C ASN A 206 -0.89 24.06 -3.46
N ASP A 207 -0.63 24.14 -2.14
CA ASP A 207 0.71 24.36 -1.59
C ASP A 207 1.69 23.25 -2.06
N HIS A 208 1.17 22.05 -2.36
CA HIS A 208 1.96 20.90 -2.82
C HIS A 208 1.98 20.68 -4.33
N LYS A 209 0.98 21.20 -5.07
CA LYS A 209 0.92 21.15 -6.54
C LYS A 209 2.16 21.76 -7.19
N VAL A 210 2.77 22.75 -6.53
CA VAL A 210 3.87 23.57 -7.07
C VAL A 210 5.16 22.78 -7.30
N ASN A 211 5.33 21.58 -6.72
CA ASN A 211 6.66 20.97 -6.62
C ASN A 211 6.92 19.69 -7.43
N LYS A 212 5.93 18.88 -7.87
CA LYS A 212 6.20 17.55 -8.52
C LYS A 212 5.07 17.04 -9.44
N THR A 213 5.41 16.29 -10.50
CA THR A 213 4.45 15.65 -11.45
C THR A 213 3.43 14.72 -10.78
N VAL A 214 3.84 13.94 -9.78
CA VAL A 214 2.93 13.10 -8.98
C VAL A 214 1.95 13.96 -8.17
N GLY A 215 2.42 15.09 -7.64
CA GLY A 215 1.59 16.07 -6.94
C GLY A 215 0.48 16.65 -7.83
N VAL A 216 0.76 16.89 -9.12
CA VAL A 216 -0.26 17.34 -10.09
C VAL A 216 -1.36 16.28 -10.28
N HIS A 217 -1.02 15.00 -10.35
CA HIS A 217 -2.02 13.94 -10.52
C HIS A 217 -2.88 13.75 -9.27
N ILE A 218 -2.25 13.69 -8.09
CA ILE A 218 -2.97 13.65 -6.81
C ILE A 218 -3.88 14.87 -6.68
N TYR A 219 -3.37 16.06 -7.00
CA TYR A 219 -4.14 17.30 -6.99
C TYR A 219 -5.37 17.20 -7.89
N ASN A 220 -5.18 16.90 -9.18
CA ASN A 220 -6.27 16.87 -10.15
C ASN A 220 -7.33 15.83 -9.73
N MET A 221 -6.90 14.62 -9.39
CA MET A 221 -7.83 13.57 -8.97
C MET A 221 -8.55 13.90 -7.66
N THR A 222 -7.89 14.53 -6.69
CA THR A 222 -8.55 14.95 -5.46
C THR A 222 -9.55 16.06 -5.73
N VAL A 223 -9.21 17.03 -6.58
CA VAL A 223 -10.12 18.11 -7.01
C VAL A 223 -11.34 17.53 -7.72
N ASP A 224 -11.15 16.59 -8.64
CA ASP A 224 -12.23 15.93 -9.36
C ASP A 224 -13.15 15.11 -8.45
N ASN A 225 -12.65 14.67 -7.28
CA ASN A 225 -13.40 13.90 -6.28
C ASN A 225 -13.75 14.70 -5.02
N ILE A 226 -13.51 16.02 -4.98
CA ILE A 226 -13.48 16.78 -3.73
C ILE A 226 -14.83 16.77 -3.02
N ASP A 227 -15.93 16.83 -3.77
CA ASP A 227 -17.28 16.85 -3.20
C ASP A 227 -17.62 15.50 -2.57
N ARG A 228 -17.29 14.39 -3.26
CA ARG A 228 -17.48 13.03 -2.73
C ARG A 228 -16.63 12.79 -1.48
N ILE A 229 -15.37 13.23 -1.49
CA ILE A 229 -14.47 13.13 -0.33
C ILE A 229 -15.03 13.94 0.85
N THR A 230 -15.48 15.17 0.58
CA THR A 230 -16.07 16.07 1.57
C THR A 230 -17.32 15.46 2.20
N GLU A 231 -18.26 14.98 1.38
CA GLU A 231 -19.44 14.27 1.85
C GLU A 231 -19.09 13.06 2.71
N THR A 232 -18.14 12.24 2.24
CA THR A 232 -17.69 11.03 2.96
C THR A 232 -17.10 11.38 4.33
N ILE A 233 -16.28 12.42 4.41
CA ILE A 233 -15.68 12.92 5.66
C ILE A 233 -16.75 13.42 6.62
N TYR A 234 -17.75 14.18 6.15
CA TYR A 234 -18.85 14.66 6.99
C TYR A 234 -19.79 13.54 7.44
N ASN A 235 -20.01 12.51 6.61
CA ASN A 235 -20.75 11.31 7.02
C ASN A 235 -19.99 10.56 8.12
N TYR A 236 -18.67 10.40 7.97
CA TYR A 236 -17.83 9.86 9.02
C TYR A 236 -17.76 10.75 10.28
N HIS A 237 -17.90 12.08 10.15
CA HIS A 237 -18.05 12.98 11.30
C HIS A 237 -19.32 12.67 12.11
N LYS A 238 -20.44 12.38 11.43
CA LYS A 238 -21.71 12.02 12.06
C LYS A 238 -21.71 10.62 12.67
N ASP A 239 -21.08 9.65 12.00
CA ASP A 239 -20.95 8.28 12.51
C ASP A 239 -19.54 7.72 12.27
N LYS A 240 -18.81 7.58 13.38
CA LYS A 240 -17.44 7.07 13.41
C LYS A 240 -17.34 5.56 13.15
N ASN A 241 -18.47 4.85 13.02
CA ASN A 241 -18.48 3.42 12.77
C ASN A 241 -18.49 3.05 11.29
N ILE A 242 -18.70 4.01 10.38
CA ILE A 242 -18.80 3.75 8.93
C ILE A 242 -17.49 3.20 8.36
N PHE A 243 -16.35 3.67 8.86
CA PHE A 243 -15.02 3.24 8.41
C PHE A 243 -14.23 2.62 9.57
N LYS A 244 -13.65 1.45 9.32
CA LYS A 244 -12.84 0.68 10.27
C LYS A 244 -11.36 0.65 9.90
N ILE A 245 -11.03 0.88 8.63
CA ILE A 245 -9.65 0.83 8.13
C ILE A 245 -8.92 2.11 8.52
N ARG A 246 -7.88 1.95 9.34
CA ARG A 246 -7.10 3.08 9.86
C ARG A 246 -5.60 2.91 9.76
N TYR A 247 -5.13 1.68 9.93
CA TYR A 247 -3.71 1.39 10.14
C TYR A 247 -3.14 0.49 9.04
N LEU A 248 -1.82 0.61 8.86
CA LEU A 248 -1.05 -0.43 8.19
C LEU A 248 -0.98 -1.66 9.10
N TRP A 249 -1.11 -2.85 8.50
CA TRP A 249 -1.09 -4.11 9.22
C TRP A 249 0.05 -5.01 8.78
N GLY A 250 0.57 -5.78 9.73
CA GLY A 250 1.80 -6.55 9.58
C GLY A 250 2.88 -6.00 10.48
N THR A 251 4.13 -6.23 10.09
CA THR A 251 5.30 -5.56 10.67
C THR A 251 5.54 -4.27 9.90
N VAL A 252 5.35 -3.12 10.55
CA VAL A 252 5.58 -1.82 9.91
C VAL A 252 6.99 -1.34 10.21
N LEU A 253 7.78 -1.11 9.17
CA LEU A 253 9.14 -0.58 9.27
C LEU A 253 9.12 0.88 8.85
N HIS A 254 9.66 1.74 9.69
CA HIS A 254 9.77 3.16 9.40
C HIS A 254 11.15 3.48 8.90
N ILE A 255 11.24 3.94 7.65
CA ILE A 255 12.50 4.37 7.07
C ILE A 255 12.69 5.84 7.47
N THR A 256 13.72 6.10 8.26
CA THR A 256 14.16 7.43 8.68
C THR A 256 15.44 7.81 7.95
N ASP A 257 15.71 9.12 7.81
CA ASP A 257 16.97 9.63 7.25
C ASP A 257 18.19 9.36 8.16
N GLU A 258 17.96 8.86 9.38
CA GLU A 258 18.99 8.47 10.34
C GLU A 258 19.55 7.07 10.05
N ILE A 259 20.87 6.95 10.03
CA ILE A 259 21.58 5.67 9.85
C ILE A 259 21.38 4.80 11.11
N GLY A 260 20.62 3.72 11.01
CA GLY A 260 20.39 2.74 12.09
C GLY A 260 20.32 1.29 11.59
N HIS A 261 20.33 0.30 12.48
CA HIS A 261 20.12 -1.08 12.08
C HIS A 261 18.61 -1.34 11.82
N LEU A 262 18.27 -2.21 10.86
CA LEU A 262 16.88 -2.59 10.53
C LEU A 262 16.01 -2.95 11.74
N LYS A 263 16.60 -3.62 12.75
CA LYS A 263 15.91 -3.99 14.00
C LYS A 263 15.50 -2.78 14.85
N ASP A 264 16.22 -1.67 14.71
CA ASP A 264 15.99 -0.42 15.42
C ASP A 264 14.94 0.45 14.69
N MET A 265 14.55 0.06 13.46
CA MET A 265 13.54 0.71 12.62
C MET A 265 12.14 0.07 12.71
N VAL A 266 11.99 -0.99 13.53
CA VAL A 266 10.70 -1.65 13.76
C VAL A 266 9.81 -0.74 14.59
N ILE A 267 8.69 -0.30 14.03
CA ILE A 267 7.67 0.46 14.78
C ILE A 267 6.52 -0.49 15.10
N ASN A 268 6.18 -0.60 16.39
CA ASN A 268 4.97 -1.28 16.81
C ASN A 268 3.75 -0.52 16.25
N ALA A 269 2.74 -1.17 15.68
CA ALA A 269 1.64 -0.49 14.96
C ALA A 269 0.94 0.63 15.79
N VAL A 270 1.03 0.56 17.12
CA VAL A 270 0.52 1.56 18.08
C VAL A 270 1.36 2.85 18.09
N SER A 271 2.68 2.81 17.87
CA SER A 271 3.55 4.00 17.95
C SER A 271 3.46 4.94 16.75
N ILE A 272 2.79 4.53 15.65
CA ILE A 272 2.42 5.44 14.55
C ILE A 272 1.55 6.58 15.09
N HIS A 273 0.75 6.33 16.13
CA HIS A 273 -0.18 7.31 16.70
C HIS A 273 0.50 8.53 17.36
N ILE A 274 1.74 8.38 17.88
CA ILE A 274 2.41 9.42 18.68
C ILE A 274 3.13 10.45 17.81
N MET A 275 3.54 10.10 16.58
CA MET A 275 4.16 11.04 15.64
C MET A 275 3.12 11.80 14.78
N CYS A 276 1.83 11.52 14.94
CA CYS A 276 0.76 11.92 14.01
C CYS A 276 0.24 13.36 14.12
N THR A 277 0.46 14.11 15.21
CA THR A 277 -0.16 15.45 15.38
C THR A 277 0.68 16.61 14.85
N GLU A 278 2.02 16.54 14.90
CA GLU A 278 2.89 17.62 14.40
C GLU A 278 3.45 17.34 13.00
N ALA A 279 3.79 16.09 12.68
CA ALA A 279 4.42 15.74 11.41
C ALA A 279 3.52 16.01 10.21
N LEU A 280 2.19 15.88 10.34
CA LEU A 280 1.29 16.04 9.20
C LEU A 280 1.17 17.51 8.72
N ARG A 281 1.48 18.48 9.59
CA ARG A 281 1.69 19.89 9.18
C ARG A 281 3.04 20.12 8.49
N ALA A 282 3.98 19.18 8.59
CA ALA A 282 5.35 19.30 8.10
C ALA A 282 5.72 18.32 6.95
N SER A 283 4.90 17.29 6.68
CA SER A 283 5.36 16.08 5.98
C SER A 283 4.93 15.91 4.52
N LEU A 284 4.19 16.82 3.91
CA LEU A 284 3.88 16.69 2.47
C LEU A 284 5.06 16.83 1.45
N PRO A 285 6.37 17.11 1.78
CA PRO A 285 7.40 17.24 0.74
C PRO A 285 8.01 15.95 0.12
N ILE A 286 7.82 14.73 0.65
CA ILE A 286 8.72 13.60 0.30
C ILE A 286 7.98 12.32 -0.08
N ILE A 287 7.42 12.28 -1.30
CA ILE A 287 6.87 11.05 -1.92
C ILE A 287 7.82 10.43 -2.97
N CYS A 288 8.94 11.06 -3.34
CA CYS A 288 9.71 10.62 -4.52
C CYS A 288 11.24 10.65 -4.36
N GLU A 289 11.83 9.90 -3.43
CA GLU A 289 13.31 9.76 -3.37
C GLU A 289 13.85 8.33 -3.54
N PHE A 290 13.09 7.39 -4.12
CA PHE A 290 13.71 6.15 -4.61
C PHE A 290 14.38 6.30 -5.99
N ASP A 291 14.07 7.37 -6.75
CA ASP A 291 14.73 7.69 -8.03
C ASP A 291 15.93 8.65 -7.88
N THR A 292 16.06 9.39 -6.77
CA THR A 292 17.16 10.38 -6.57
C THR A 292 18.36 9.85 -5.80
N LEU A 293 18.23 8.76 -5.04
CA LEU A 293 19.36 8.17 -4.27
C LEU A 293 20.32 7.32 -5.10
N ARG A 294 20.03 7.04 -6.38
CA ARG A 294 20.96 6.34 -7.30
C ARG A 294 21.75 7.26 -8.22
N ASN A 295 21.51 8.58 -8.17
CA ASN A 295 22.21 9.58 -9.00
C ASN A 295 23.01 10.62 -8.16
N ARG A 296 23.48 10.23 -6.98
CA ARG A 296 24.51 10.96 -6.24
C ARG A 296 25.67 10.05 -5.89
#